data_AF-A0A7J2S7L7-F1
#
_entry.id   AF-A0A7J2S7L7-F1
#
_cell.length_a   1.000
_cell.length_b   1.000
_cell.length_c   1.000
_cell.angle_alpha   90.00
_cell.angle_beta   90.00
_cell.angle_gamma   90.00
#
_symmetry.space_group_name_H-M   'P 1'
#
loop_
_entity.id
_entity.type
_entity.pdbx_description
1 polymer ?
#
loop_
_entity_poly.entity_id
_entity_poly.type
_entity_poly.pdbx_seq_one_letter_code
_entity_poly.pdbx_strand_id
1 'polypeptide(L)'
;MGRLIKIQDIDEFSEIKTIPYAAINTEILTNIRNLDEKSEMERFLREILYDPNETPHGPMEIADILTSHVHVRGNKRLAAFVLKGKSFSRVSSRDVTHQFVKLRQIQGLGLMVFGALGNVQDDAQRDFVQIAIDAGCDYLLIDAQDLARLFIAYEKVCPKDGTPYDDTGTCKKGHLRDKGVTLEMEVREKIRYTIVKQKDVSHAGAKRYSAIVLLDRHYPKDVIRTIIQEATEKLRYSNYYRNERVRARWGRTPAHVVWLFIAYDLEDIQNANWICRTCWIDPSLPKDMHPLSLNGNEKLGDIEVFWNDEYKSHKDFFESHFGTKEEVLEAIRPILNEMIKLAREAINYFEKYRREEISEDELILKMQEMEPRVTELYLQSGNIPMPPEDCKDYDQACQNIFATIHDMFLYFSKRGSERWPKQNRDWLMQDTIKRFYNDMERIRFEESRIH
;
A
#
# COMPACT_ATOMS: atom_id res chain seq x y z
N MET A 1 -41.44 -19.24 -4.17
CA MET A 1 -40.00 -19.06 -3.89
C MET A 1 -39.80 -17.56 -3.69
N GLY A 2 -39.52 -17.11 -2.47
CA GLY A 2 -39.29 -15.70 -2.18
C GLY A 2 -38.01 -15.22 -2.87
N ARG A 3 -38.09 -14.10 -3.59
CA ARG A 3 -36.96 -13.48 -4.29
C ARG A 3 -36.48 -12.26 -3.52
N LEU A 4 -35.16 -12.06 -3.48
CA LEU A 4 -34.56 -10.81 -3.04
C LEU A 4 -34.89 -9.69 -4.04
N ILE A 5 -35.48 -8.62 -3.54
CA ILE A 5 -35.80 -7.39 -4.28
C ILE A 5 -34.75 -6.35 -3.92
N LYS A 6 -34.28 -5.56 -4.89
CA LYS A 6 -33.44 -4.40 -4.61
C LYS A 6 -34.32 -3.19 -4.35
N ILE A 7 -33.89 -2.27 -3.50
CA ILE A 7 -34.66 -1.05 -3.18
C ILE A 7 -35.09 -0.28 -4.44
N GLN A 8 -34.23 -0.24 -5.46
CA GLN A 8 -34.46 0.41 -6.75
C GLN A 8 -35.44 -0.32 -7.70
N ASP A 9 -35.89 -1.53 -7.34
CA ASP A 9 -36.93 -2.29 -8.04
C ASP A 9 -38.35 -1.95 -7.54
N ILE A 10 -38.46 -1.17 -6.45
CA ILE A 10 -39.72 -0.59 -5.98
C ILE A 10 -39.92 0.71 -6.74
N ASP A 11 -41.03 0.82 -7.48
CA ASP A 11 -41.28 1.93 -8.40
C ASP A 11 -41.46 3.24 -7.61
N GLU A 12 -42.10 3.19 -6.43
CA GLU A 12 -42.23 4.34 -5.52
C GLU A 12 -40.89 4.84 -4.97
N PHE A 13 -39.81 4.07 -5.10
CA PHE A 13 -38.45 4.42 -4.67
C PHE A 13 -37.51 4.73 -5.85
N SER A 14 -38.05 4.97 -7.06
CA SER A 14 -37.26 5.18 -8.28
C SER A 14 -36.19 6.26 -8.18
N GLU A 15 -36.45 7.34 -7.43
CA GLU A 15 -35.56 8.49 -7.31
C GLU A 15 -34.26 8.15 -6.57
N ILE A 16 -34.20 7.03 -5.83
CA ILE A 16 -32.95 6.59 -5.17
C ILE A 16 -31.80 6.38 -6.16
N LYS A 17 -32.10 6.15 -7.44
CA LYS A 17 -31.11 6.01 -8.52
C LYS A 17 -30.35 7.32 -8.80
N THR A 18 -30.92 8.47 -8.43
CA THR A 18 -30.28 9.78 -8.59
C THR A 18 -29.16 10.00 -7.56
N ILE A 19 -29.18 9.26 -6.43
CA ILE A 19 -28.21 9.39 -5.36
C ILE A 19 -27.23 8.20 -5.39
N PRO A 20 -25.98 8.41 -5.85
CA PRO A 20 -25.00 7.33 -5.90
C PRO A 20 -24.60 6.93 -4.48
N TYR A 21 -24.20 5.66 -4.30
CA TYR A 21 -23.83 5.12 -2.99
C TYR A 21 -22.72 5.95 -2.30
N ALA A 22 -21.75 6.42 -3.09
CA ALA A 22 -20.61 7.20 -2.64
C ALA A 22 -20.94 8.68 -2.30
N ALA A 23 -22.16 9.17 -2.56
CA ALA A 23 -22.58 10.50 -2.09
C ALA A 23 -22.82 10.53 -0.57
N ILE A 24 -23.01 9.37 0.07
CA ILE A 24 -23.25 9.29 1.51
C ILE A 24 -21.90 9.26 2.25
N ASN A 25 -21.53 10.41 2.80
CA ASN A 25 -20.34 10.56 3.64
C ASN A 25 -20.61 10.15 5.10
N THR A 26 -19.55 10.09 5.91
CA THR A 26 -19.62 9.69 7.32
C THR A 26 -20.50 10.61 8.17
N GLU A 27 -20.56 11.89 7.85
CA GLU A 27 -21.39 12.87 8.57
C GLU A 27 -22.87 12.59 8.34
N ILE A 28 -23.27 12.44 7.08
CA ILE A 28 -24.64 12.08 6.68
C ILE A 28 -25.04 10.78 7.38
N LEU A 29 -24.21 9.74 7.28
CA LEU A 29 -24.51 8.44 7.86
C LEU A 29 -24.67 8.51 9.39
N THR A 30 -23.86 9.33 10.07
CA THR A 30 -23.95 9.55 11.52
C THR A 30 -25.27 10.22 11.91
N ASN A 31 -25.70 11.23 11.16
CA ASN A 31 -26.94 11.94 11.44
C ASN A 31 -28.19 11.12 11.08
N ILE A 32 -28.14 10.37 9.98
CA ILE A 32 -29.19 9.43 9.58
C ILE A 32 -29.39 8.36 10.66
N ARG A 33 -28.32 7.86 11.29
CA ARG A 33 -28.42 6.88 12.39
C ARG A 33 -29.14 7.38 13.64
N ASN A 34 -29.27 8.70 13.79
CA ASN A 34 -29.95 9.31 14.92
C ASN A 34 -31.44 9.57 14.68
N LEU A 35 -32.00 9.14 13.54
CA LEU A 35 -33.42 9.30 13.26
C LEU A 35 -34.29 8.36 14.12
N ASP A 36 -35.41 8.90 14.59
CA ASP A 36 -36.44 8.18 15.30
C ASP A 36 -37.25 7.26 14.38
N GLU A 37 -37.60 6.08 14.90
CA GLU A 37 -38.35 5.07 14.16
C GLU A 37 -39.73 5.57 13.73
N LYS A 38 -40.47 6.22 14.65
CA LYS A 38 -41.87 6.62 14.41
C LYS A 38 -41.98 8.03 13.87
N SER A 39 -41.36 9.01 14.54
CA SER A 39 -41.56 10.41 14.18
C SER A 39 -40.83 10.83 12.91
N GLU A 40 -39.81 10.07 12.48
CA GLU A 40 -38.98 10.41 11.33
C GLU A 40 -39.01 9.32 10.27
N MET A 41 -38.47 8.12 10.52
CA MET A 41 -38.37 7.07 9.49
C MET A 41 -39.71 6.63 8.91
N GLU A 42 -40.66 6.24 9.77
CA GLU A 42 -41.97 5.78 9.34
C GLU A 42 -42.75 6.90 8.65
N ARG A 43 -42.73 8.11 9.22
CA ARG A 43 -43.32 9.31 8.61
C ARG A 43 -42.77 9.55 7.19
N PHE A 44 -41.44 9.54 7.02
CA PHE A 44 -40.81 9.75 5.72
C PHE A 44 -41.21 8.68 4.71
N LEU A 45 -41.22 7.41 5.11
CA LEU A 45 -41.63 6.33 4.22
C LEU A 45 -43.10 6.44 3.81
N ARG A 46 -44.00 6.78 4.74
CA ARG A 46 -45.42 7.01 4.42
C ARG A 46 -45.61 8.15 3.42
N GLU A 47 -44.89 9.25 3.61
CA GLU A 47 -44.92 10.40 2.68
C GLU A 47 -44.37 10.04 1.29
N ILE A 48 -43.34 9.20 1.20
CA ILE A 48 -42.75 8.73 -0.07
C ILE A 48 -43.71 7.78 -0.79
N LEU A 49 -44.34 6.87 -0.06
CA LEU A 49 -45.27 5.88 -0.60
C LEU A 49 -46.63 6.48 -0.99
N TYR A 50 -46.86 7.78 -0.75
CA TYR A 50 -48.13 8.47 -0.99
C TYR A 50 -49.33 7.69 -0.44
N ASP A 51 -49.26 7.28 0.84
CA ASP A 51 -50.38 6.63 1.54
C ASP A 51 -51.14 7.69 2.37
N PRO A 52 -52.23 8.30 1.84
CA PRO A 52 -52.96 9.36 2.54
C PRO A 52 -53.85 8.84 3.67
N ASN A 53 -53.85 7.53 3.96
CA ASN A 53 -54.61 6.98 5.07
C ASN A 53 -53.87 7.21 6.39
N GLU A 54 -53.99 8.40 6.98
CA GLU A 54 -54.23 8.43 8.43
C GLU A 54 -55.58 7.73 8.62
N THR A 55 -55.58 6.45 8.98
CA THR A 55 -56.78 5.80 9.51
C THR A 55 -56.68 5.80 11.03
N PRO A 56 -57.43 6.66 11.72
CA PRO A 56 -57.64 6.52 13.15
C PRO A 56 -58.47 5.24 13.34
N HIS A 57 -57.79 4.17 13.76
CA HIS A 57 -58.35 2.90 14.22
C HIS A 57 -59.33 2.16 13.26
N GLY A 58 -58.80 1.14 12.57
CA GLY A 58 -59.55 0.06 11.93
C GLY A 58 -58.65 -1.17 11.71
N PRO A 59 -59.14 -2.41 11.85
CA PRO A 59 -58.35 -3.52 12.38
C PRO A 59 -57.45 -4.17 11.31
N MET A 60 -56.20 -3.71 11.19
CA MET A 60 -55.04 -4.54 10.80
C MET A 60 -53.67 -3.84 10.98
N GLU A 61 -53.57 -2.74 11.75
CA GLU A 61 -52.27 -2.35 12.30
C GLU A 61 -51.84 -3.40 13.33
N ILE A 62 -51.06 -4.37 12.88
CA ILE A 62 -50.28 -5.15 13.82
C ILE A 62 -49.24 -4.17 14.37
N ALA A 63 -49.42 -3.78 15.64
CA ALA A 63 -48.55 -2.81 16.31
C ALA A 63 -47.07 -3.00 15.93
N ASP A 64 -46.45 -1.89 15.48
CA ASP A 64 -45.05 -1.76 15.07
C ASP A 64 -44.68 -2.41 13.71
N ILE A 65 -45.65 -2.52 12.79
CA ILE A 65 -45.45 -2.90 11.37
C ILE A 65 -46.25 -1.96 10.46
N LEU A 66 -45.55 -1.24 9.57
CA LEU A 66 -46.18 -0.41 8.54
C LEU A 66 -46.60 -1.29 7.37
N THR A 67 -47.85 -1.22 6.92
CA THR A 67 -48.32 -1.92 5.71
C THR A 67 -48.77 -0.93 4.66
N SER A 68 -48.31 -1.09 3.42
CA SER A 68 -48.77 -0.27 2.30
C SER A 68 -48.68 -1.05 0.99
N HIS A 69 -49.37 -0.57 -0.05
CA HIS A 69 -49.27 -1.16 -1.38
C HIS A 69 -48.13 -0.49 -2.16
N VAL A 70 -47.25 -1.29 -2.75
CA VAL A 70 -46.14 -0.81 -3.58
C VAL A 70 -46.13 -1.51 -4.92
N HIS A 71 -45.52 -0.91 -5.92
CA HIS A 71 -45.30 -1.53 -7.23
C HIS A 71 -43.87 -2.04 -7.31
N VAL A 72 -43.74 -3.35 -7.50
CA VAL A 72 -42.43 -3.99 -7.73
C VAL A 72 -42.34 -4.31 -9.22
N ARG A 73 -41.56 -3.52 -9.95
CA ARG A 73 -41.42 -3.63 -11.41
C ARG A 73 -42.78 -3.63 -12.11
N GLY A 74 -43.64 -2.66 -11.77
CA GLY A 74 -44.99 -2.48 -12.31
C GLY A 74 -46.07 -3.38 -11.71
N ASN A 75 -45.74 -4.35 -10.84
CA ASN A 75 -46.73 -5.24 -10.24
C ASN A 75 -47.10 -4.77 -8.83
N LYS A 76 -48.38 -4.45 -8.63
CA LYS A 76 -48.91 -4.04 -7.32
C LYS A 76 -48.85 -5.19 -6.31
N ARG A 77 -48.29 -4.93 -5.14
CA ARG A 77 -48.14 -5.89 -4.04
C ARG A 77 -48.42 -5.24 -2.70
N LEU A 78 -49.01 -6.00 -1.78
CA LEU A 78 -49.07 -5.61 -0.38
C LEU A 78 -47.67 -5.81 0.23
N ALA A 79 -47.10 -4.75 0.79
CA ALA A 79 -45.81 -4.76 1.48
C ALA A 79 -45.98 -4.48 2.98
N ALA A 80 -45.14 -5.11 3.78
CA ALA A 80 -45.06 -4.87 5.23
C ALA A 80 -43.63 -4.50 5.61
N PHE A 81 -43.48 -3.40 6.34
CA PHE A 81 -42.22 -2.77 6.71
C PHE A 81 -42.00 -2.90 8.21
N VAL A 82 -40.90 -3.55 8.58
CA VAL A 82 -40.36 -3.54 9.93
C VAL A 82 -39.20 -2.57 9.95
N LEU A 83 -39.26 -1.55 10.81
CA LEU A 83 -38.27 -0.48 10.88
C LEU A 83 -37.56 -0.52 12.23
N LYS A 84 -36.28 -0.14 12.26
CA LYS A 84 -35.50 0.03 13.49
C LYS A 84 -34.69 1.32 13.47
N GLY A 85 -35.10 2.25 14.34
CA GLY A 85 -34.52 3.58 14.47
C GLY A 85 -33.33 3.69 15.42
N LYS A 86 -32.97 4.93 15.81
CA LYS A 86 -31.85 5.28 16.71
C LYS A 86 -31.74 4.48 18.01
N SER A 87 -32.86 3.98 18.53
CA SER A 87 -32.92 3.19 19.76
C SER A 87 -32.20 1.84 19.63
N PHE A 88 -31.89 1.40 18.41
CA PHE A 88 -31.25 0.12 18.13
C PHE A 88 -29.96 0.33 17.34
N SER A 89 -28.86 0.65 18.04
CA SER A 89 -27.53 0.80 17.40
C SER A 89 -27.00 -0.52 16.83
N ARG A 90 -27.40 -1.65 17.44
CA ARG A 90 -27.20 -3.02 16.94
C ARG A 90 -28.57 -3.71 16.97
N VAL A 91 -28.95 -4.33 15.85
CA VAL A 91 -30.24 -5.02 15.73
C VAL A 91 -29.99 -6.51 15.67
N SER A 92 -30.41 -7.23 16.70
CA SER A 92 -30.31 -8.69 16.83
C SER A 92 -31.69 -9.34 16.71
N SER A 93 -31.75 -10.67 16.60
CA SER A 93 -33.04 -11.38 16.49
C SER A 93 -33.98 -11.06 17.66
N ARG A 94 -33.43 -10.91 18.88
CA ARG A 94 -34.19 -10.57 20.09
C ARG A 94 -35.03 -9.29 19.93
N ASP A 95 -34.58 -8.36 19.10
CA ASP A 95 -35.20 -7.05 18.90
C ASP A 95 -36.36 -7.09 17.88
N VAL A 96 -36.38 -8.09 17.00
CA VAL A 96 -37.23 -8.12 15.79
C VAL A 96 -38.04 -9.40 15.58
N THR A 97 -37.68 -10.54 16.23
CA THR A 97 -38.35 -11.83 16.00
C THR A 97 -39.87 -11.74 16.19
N HIS A 98 -40.32 -11.00 17.20
CA HIS A 98 -41.77 -10.86 17.46
C HIS A 98 -42.49 -10.14 16.31
N GLN A 99 -41.87 -9.14 15.68
CA GLN A 99 -42.39 -8.45 14.50
C GLN A 99 -42.35 -9.35 13.28
N PHE A 100 -41.28 -10.14 13.10
CA PHE A 100 -41.20 -11.04 11.95
C PHE A 100 -42.24 -12.15 12.00
N VAL A 101 -42.52 -12.72 13.18
CA VAL A 101 -43.59 -13.73 13.34
C VAL A 101 -44.96 -13.15 12.96
N LYS A 102 -45.22 -11.89 13.35
CA LYS A 102 -46.44 -11.16 13.01
C LYS A 102 -46.63 -10.97 11.50
N LEU A 103 -45.55 -10.83 10.71
CA LEU A 103 -45.64 -10.69 9.25
C LEU A 103 -46.36 -11.87 8.58
N ARG A 104 -46.23 -13.09 9.13
CA ARG A 104 -46.89 -14.29 8.59
C ARG A 104 -48.41 -14.27 8.75
N GLN A 105 -48.93 -13.43 9.64
CA GLN A 105 -50.36 -13.33 9.92
C GLN A 105 -51.08 -12.40 8.92
N ILE A 106 -50.32 -11.62 8.14
CA ILE A 106 -50.86 -10.67 7.16
C ILE A 106 -51.29 -11.45 5.90
N GLN A 107 -52.59 -11.50 5.65
CA GLN A 107 -53.14 -12.18 4.47
C GLN A 107 -52.81 -11.43 3.18
N GLY A 108 -52.37 -12.16 2.16
CA GLY A 108 -52.07 -11.58 0.84
C GLY A 108 -50.77 -10.77 0.78
N LEU A 109 -49.90 -10.88 1.79
CA LEU A 109 -48.60 -10.22 1.80
C LEU A 109 -47.74 -10.71 0.62
N GLY A 110 -47.22 -9.77 -0.16
CA GLY A 110 -46.42 -10.05 -1.37
C GLY A 110 -44.97 -9.58 -1.28
N LEU A 111 -44.63 -8.75 -0.28
CA LEU A 111 -43.29 -8.22 -0.03
C LEU A 111 -43.08 -7.97 1.48
N MET A 112 -41.98 -8.49 2.03
CA MET A 112 -41.50 -8.14 3.36
C MET A 112 -40.32 -7.18 3.26
N VAL A 113 -40.33 -6.09 4.02
CA VAL A 113 -39.24 -5.11 4.05
C VAL A 113 -38.73 -4.97 5.48
N PHE A 114 -37.43 -5.08 5.67
CA PHE A 114 -36.79 -4.81 6.94
C PHE A 114 -35.73 -3.72 6.77
N GLY A 115 -35.99 -2.57 7.40
CA GLY A 115 -35.14 -1.38 7.33
C GLY A 115 -34.54 -1.04 8.69
N ALA A 116 -33.23 -0.83 8.76
CA ALA A 116 -32.56 -0.53 10.01
C ALA A 116 -31.46 0.52 9.85
N LEU A 117 -31.43 1.47 10.79
CA LEU A 117 -30.35 2.46 10.90
C LEU A 117 -29.13 1.91 11.64
N GLY A 118 -29.35 1.01 12.59
CA GLY A 118 -28.29 0.31 13.31
C GLY A 118 -27.63 -0.80 12.50
N ASN A 119 -26.56 -1.38 13.06
CA ASN A 119 -25.89 -2.53 12.46
C ASN A 119 -26.72 -3.81 12.68
N VAL A 120 -27.34 -4.32 11.60
CA VAL A 120 -28.13 -5.56 11.62
C VAL A 120 -27.20 -6.76 11.71
N GLN A 121 -27.32 -7.51 12.80
CA GLN A 121 -26.53 -8.71 13.05
C GLN A 121 -27.00 -9.87 12.16
N ASP A 122 -26.10 -10.83 11.87
CA ASP A 122 -26.33 -11.96 10.97
C ASP A 122 -27.52 -12.84 11.39
N ASP A 123 -27.79 -12.95 12.68
CA ASP A 123 -28.91 -13.70 13.23
C ASP A 123 -30.25 -13.07 12.82
N ALA A 124 -30.39 -11.75 12.98
CA ALA A 124 -31.59 -11.02 12.59
C ALA A 124 -31.84 -11.08 11.07
N GLN A 125 -30.78 -10.97 10.27
CA GLN A 125 -30.89 -11.10 8.81
C GLN A 125 -31.37 -12.49 8.40
N ARG A 126 -30.77 -13.53 9.01
CA ARG A 126 -31.13 -14.93 8.73
C ARG A 126 -32.57 -15.23 9.09
N ASP A 127 -33.01 -14.81 10.27
CA ASP A 127 -34.38 -15.00 10.75
C ASP A 127 -35.40 -14.31 9.83
N PHE A 128 -35.12 -13.06 9.42
CA PHE A 128 -35.98 -12.34 8.49
C PHE A 128 -36.13 -13.04 7.14
N VAL A 129 -35.00 -13.44 6.55
CA VAL A 129 -34.98 -14.10 5.24
C VAL A 129 -35.69 -15.46 5.31
N GLN A 130 -35.46 -16.24 6.36
CA GLN A 130 -36.14 -17.52 6.54
C GLN A 130 -37.65 -17.35 6.63
N ILE A 131 -38.12 -16.36 7.40
CA ILE A 131 -39.56 -16.07 7.55
C ILE A 131 -40.20 -15.64 6.22
N ALA A 132 -39.50 -14.83 5.42
CA ALA A 132 -39.99 -14.43 4.10
C ALA A 132 -40.10 -15.64 3.15
N ILE A 133 -39.08 -16.51 3.14
CA ILE A 133 -39.08 -17.74 2.34
C ILE A 133 -40.23 -18.67 2.74
N ASP A 134 -40.41 -18.89 4.05
CA ASP A 134 -41.47 -19.75 4.60
C ASP A 134 -42.86 -19.21 4.28
N ALA A 135 -43.02 -17.88 4.25
CA ALA A 135 -44.27 -17.22 3.86
C ALA A 135 -44.45 -17.12 2.34
N GLY A 136 -43.48 -17.56 1.53
CA GLY A 136 -43.51 -17.44 0.07
C GLY A 136 -43.49 -16.00 -0.44
N CYS A 137 -43.05 -15.05 0.38
CA CYS A 137 -43.01 -13.63 0.07
C CYS A 137 -41.65 -13.23 -0.54
N ASP A 138 -41.67 -12.24 -1.44
CA ASP A 138 -40.43 -11.55 -1.80
C ASP A 138 -39.95 -10.70 -0.61
N TYR A 139 -38.66 -10.37 -0.56
CA TYR A 139 -38.10 -9.64 0.58
C TYR A 139 -37.06 -8.59 0.18
N LEU A 140 -36.93 -7.55 1.01
CA LEU A 140 -35.98 -6.46 0.86
C LEU A 140 -35.36 -6.11 2.23
N LEU A 141 -34.03 -6.04 2.27
CA LEU A 141 -33.27 -5.50 3.39
C LEU A 141 -32.80 -4.09 3.02
N ILE A 142 -33.01 -3.12 3.91
CA ILE A 142 -32.58 -1.72 3.72
C ILE A 142 -31.68 -1.33 4.89
N ASP A 143 -30.43 -1.00 4.60
CA ASP A 143 -29.51 -0.52 5.63
C ASP A 143 -29.53 1.01 5.78
N ALA A 144 -28.71 1.53 6.70
CA ALA A 144 -28.60 2.96 6.95
C ALA A 144 -28.16 3.75 5.70
N GLN A 145 -27.38 3.14 4.81
CA GLN A 145 -26.89 3.81 3.62
C GLN A 145 -27.98 3.91 2.55
N ASP A 146 -28.75 2.83 2.34
CA ASP A 146 -29.91 2.85 1.46
C ASP A 146 -31.01 3.78 1.99
N LEU A 147 -31.25 3.83 3.30
CA LEU A 147 -32.17 4.79 3.91
C LEU A 147 -31.69 6.24 3.75
N ALA A 148 -30.39 6.51 3.92
CA ALA A 148 -29.82 7.84 3.67
C ALA A 148 -30.05 8.28 2.22
N ARG A 149 -29.74 7.41 1.26
CA ARG A 149 -29.95 7.68 -0.17
C ARG A 149 -31.41 7.92 -0.49
N LEU A 150 -32.30 7.09 0.04
CA LEU A 150 -33.74 7.21 -0.16
C LEU A 150 -34.24 8.55 0.39
N PHE A 151 -33.94 8.88 1.64
CA PHE A 151 -34.43 10.10 2.27
C PHE A 151 -33.84 11.37 1.64
N ILE A 152 -32.61 11.31 1.10
CA ILE A 152 -32.04 12.42 0.32
C ILE A 152 -32.77 12.56 -1.01
N ALA A 153 -32.97 11.45 -1.74
CA ALA A 153 -33.61 11.45 -3.05
C ALA A 153 -35.02 12.06 -3.03
N TYR A 154 -35.74 11.86 -1.93
CA TYR A 154 -37.10 12.39 -1.72
C TYR A 154 -37.14 13.64 -0.83
N GLU A 155 -36.01 14.33 -0.70
CA GLU A 155 -35.88 15.64 -0.04
C GLU A 155 -36.38 15.65 1.43
N LYS A 156 -36.27 14.52 2.14
CA LYS A 156 -36.65 14.41 3.56
C LYS A 156 -35.52 14.83 4.49
N VAL A 157 -34.29 14.60 4.05
CA VAL A 157 -33.07 14.94 4.80
C VAL A 157 -32.09 15.69 3.92
N CYS A 158 -31.24 16.51 4.53
CA CYS A 158 -30.30 17.35 3.82
C CYS A 158 -29.17 16.52 3.19
N PRO A 159 -28.88 16.68 1.88
CA PRO A 159 -27.75 16.00 1.24
C PRO A 159 -26.36 16.45 1.74
N LYS A 160 -26.28 17.56 2.48
CA LYS A 160 -25.00 18.09 3.00
C LYS A 160 -24.63 17.52 4.36
N ASP A 161 -25.63 17.29 5.22
CA ASP A 161 -25.39 16.89 6.61
C ASP A 161 -26.25 15.70 7.08
N GLY A 162 -27.25 15.25 6.32
CA GLY A 162 -28.11 14.12 6.69
C GLY A 162 -29.15 14.41 7.77
N THR A 163 -29.34 15.67 8.18
CA THR A 163 -30.39 16.06 9.14
C THR A 163 -31.72 16.33 8.44
N PRO A 164 -32.87 16.00 9.07
CA PRO A 164 -34.19 16.31 8.53
C PRO A 164 -34.41 17.79 8.23
N TYR A 165 -35.20 18.05 7.19
CA TYR A 165 -35.79 19.36 6.98
C TYR A 165 -37.00 19.57 7.91
N ASP A 166 -37.14 20.77 8.44
CA ASP A 166 -38.33 21.21 9.16
C ASP A 166 -39.43 21.68 8.20
N ASP A 167 -40.57 22.13 8.76
CA ASP A 167 -41.73 22.61 7.99
C ASP A 167 -41.42 23.87 7.16
N THR A 168 -40.33 24.57 7.46
CA THR A 168 -39.84 25.72 6.67
C THR A 168 -38.91 25.31 5.54
N GLY A 169 -38.58 24.02 5.44
CA GLY A 169 -37.62 23.49 4.49
C GLY A 169 -36.18 23.76 4.90
N THR A 170 -35.89 23.97 6.19
CA THR A 170 -34.55 24.25 6.70
C THR A 170 -34.04 23.07 7.53
N CYS A 171 -32.78 22.66 7.34
CA CYS A 171 -32.17 21.62 8.16
C CYS A 171 -31.56 22.20 9.45
N LYS A 172 -31.12 21.36 10.38
CA LYS A 172 -30.53 21.81 11.67
C LYS A 172 -29.29 22.70 11.53
N LYS A 173 -28.59 22.65 10.41
CA LYS A 173 -27.42 23.50 10.11
C LYS A 173 -27.76 24.75 9.28
N GLY A 174 -29.04 25.02 9.04
CA GLY A 174 -29.49 26.21 8.31
C GLY A 174 -29.44 26.07 6.79
N HIS A 175 -29.23 24.87 6.25
CA HIS A 175 -29.32 24.64 4.80
C HIS A 175 -30.79 24.66 4.37
N LEU A 176 -31.11 25.46 3.35
CA LEU A 176 -32.42 25.49 2.73
C LEU A 176 -32.61 24.32 1.77
N ARG A 177 -33.83 23.81 1.69
CA ARG A 177 -34.29 22.87 0.65
C ARG A 177 -34.31 23.60 -0.69
N ASP A 178 -33.21 23.50 -1.42
CA ASP A 178 -33.01 24.15 -2.71
C ASP A 178 -33.47 23.25 -3.87
N LYS A 179 -33.89 23.84 -5.01
CA LYS A 179 -34.42 23.12 -6.19
C LYS A 179 -33.38 22.32 -6.99
N GLY A 180 -32.18 22.15 -6.45
CA GLY A 180 -31.09 21.38 -7.04
C GLY A 180 -29.82 21.53 -6.21
N VAL A 181 -29.43 20.46 -5.51
CA VAL A 181 -28.18 20.44 -4.76
C VAL A 181 -27.10 19.74 -5.58
N THR A 182 -25.98 20.43 -5.80
CA THR A 182 -24.77 19.82 -6.38
C THR A 182 -24.14 18.90 -5.34
N LEU A 183 -24.14 17.60 -5.61
CA LEU A 183 -23.39 16.61 -4.83
C LEU A 183 -21.93 16.62 -5.28
N GLU A 184 -21.02 17.05 -4.41
CA GLU A 184 -19.57 16.92 -4.62
C GLU A 184 -19.12 15.53 -4.15
N MET A 185 -18.51 14.76 -5.06
CA MET A 185 -18.03 13.41 -4.79
C MET A 185 -16.62 13.23 -5.35
N GLU A 186 -15.73 12.63 -4.55
CA GLU A 186 -14.36 12.31 -4.96
C GLU A 186 -14.37 11.00 -5.78
N VAL A 187 -14.24 11.10 -7.11
CA VAL A 187 -14.42 9.99 -8.06
C VAL A 187 -13.17 9.10 -8.22
N ARG A 188 -12.00 9.55 -7.74
CA ARG A 188 -10.74 8.81 -7.85
C ARG A 188 -10.09 8.64 -6.48
N GLU A 189 -9.57 7.46 -6.20
CA GLU A 189 -8.61 7.31 -5.11
C GLU A 189 -7.47 8.33 -5.30
N LYS A 190 -7.10 9.02 -4.22
CA LYS A 190 -5.95 9.93 -4.26
C LYS A 190 -4.73 9.17 -4.75
N ILE A 191 -4.02 9.75 -5.72
CA ILE A 191 -2.75 9.24 -6.19
C ILE A 191 -1.80 9.16 -4.99
N ARG A 192 -1.27 7.97 -4.70
CA ARG A 192 -0.36 7.73 -3.58
C ARG A 192 1.03 7.43 -4.08
N TYR A 193 2.01 8.13 -3.56
CA TYR A 193 3.43 7.82 -3.75
C TYR A 193 4.18 8.07 -2.44
N THR A 194 5.32 7.43 -2.29
CA THR A 194 6.20 7.59 -1.13
C THR A 194 7.57 8.03 -1.57
N ILE A 195 8.09 9.12 -0.99
CA ILE A 195 9.51 9.47 -1.12
C ILE A 195 10.27 8.62 -0.10
N VAL A 196 10.80 7.48 -0.53
CA VAL A 196 11.47 6.49 0.33
C VAL A 196 12.81 7.03 0.83
N LYS A 197 13.49 7.81 -0.01
CA LYS A 197 14.80 8.37 0.32
C LYS A 197 14.94 9.75 -0.30
N GLN A 198 15.46 10.70 0.48
CA GLN A 198 15.86 12.01 0.00
C GLN A 198 17.30 12.29 0.42
N LYS A 199 18.12 12.79 -0.50
CA LYS A 199 19.52 13.16 -0.28
C LYS A 199 19.78 14.59 -0.75
N ASP A 200 20.57 15.30 0.05
CA ASP A 200 21.14 16.61 -0.30
C ASP A 200 22.54 16.40 -0.90
N VAL A 201 22.63 16.65 -2.20
CA VAL A 201 23.86 16.52 -3.00
C VAL A 201 24.34 17.90 -3.47
N SER A 202 23.98 18.95 -2.73
CA SER A 202 24.36 20.32 -3.01
C SER A 202 25.88 20.52 -2.94
N HIS A 203 26.37 21.48 -3.73
CA HIS A 203 27.74 21.98 -3.65
C HIS A 203 27.71 23.51 -3.59
N ALA A 204 28.89 24.15 -3.69
CA ALA A 204 28.99 25.60 -3.58
C ALA A 204 28.21 26.37 -4.67
N GLY A 205 28.11 25.81 -5.88
CA GLY A 205 27.46 26.47 -7.01
C GLY A 205 25.96 26.22 -7.14
N ALA A 206 25.43 25.14 -6.56
CA ALA A 206 24.02 24.80 -6.70
C ALA A 206 23.46 24.02 -5.50
N LYS A 207 22.20 24.32 -5.14
CA LYS A 207 21.37 23.51 -4.24
C LYS A 207 20.73 22.38 -5.03
N ARG A 208 20.94 21.13 -4.61
CA ARG A 208 20.53 19.95 -5.39
C ARG A 208 19.97 18.83 -4.52
N TYR A 209 18.88 18.22 -4.95
CA TYR A 209 18.27 17.07 -4.29
C TYR A 209 18.20 15.86 -5.21
N SER A 210 18.38 14.68 -4.61
CA SER A 210 18.13 13.39 -5.25
C SER A 210 17.16 12.61 -4.37
N ALA A 211 16.13 12.03 -4.98
CA ALA A 211 15.13 11.26 -4.26
C ALA A 211 14.75 9.96 -4.97
N ILE A 212 14.39 8.97 -4.16
CA ILE A 212 13.81 7.69 -4.61
C ILE A 212 12.32 7.74 -4.31
N VAL A 213 11.50 7.51 -5.33
CA VAL A 213 10.03 7.56 -5.27
C VAL A 213 9.48 6.16 -5.56
N LEU A 214 8.65 5.67 -4.64
CA LEU A 214 7.93 4.41 -4.74
C LEU A 214 6.46 4.69 -5.05
N LEU A 215 5.91 4.01 -6.04
CA LEU A 215 4.52 4.18 -6.49
C LEU A 215 3.86 2.84 -6.85
N ASP A 216 2.54 2.85 -7.04
CA ASP A 216 1.78 1.63 -7.36
C ASP A 216 2.08 1.12 -8.78
N ARG A 217 2.31 -0.19 -8.92
CA ARG A 217 2.60 -0.88 -10.20
C ARG A 217 1.52 -0.76 -11.26
N HIS A 218 0.28 -0.46 -10.86
CA HIS A 218 -0.84 -0.31 -11.78
C HIS A 218 -0.99 1.12 -12.31
N TYR A 219 -0.16 2.07 -11.88
CA TYR A 219 -0.25 3.44 -12.35
C TYR A 219 0.15 3.56 -13.82
N PRO A 220 -0.74 4.08 -14.67
CA PRO A 220 -0.39 4.35 -16.06
C PRO A 220 0.58 5.53 -16.14
N LYS A 221 1.29 5.63 -17.28
CA LYS A 221 2.34 6.65 -17.46
C LYS A 221 1.85 8.08 -17.21
N ASP A 222 0.61 8.42 -17.56
CA ASP A 222 0.01 9.74 -17.28
C ASP A 222 -0.09 10.04 -15.79
N VAL A 223 -0.50 9.08 -14.96
CA VAL A 223 -0.50 9.22 -13.50
C VAL A 223 0.93 9.40 -12.97
N ILE A 224 1.89 8.64 -13.50
CA ILE A 224 3.31 8.77 -13.12
C ILE A 224 3.85 10.16 -13.49
N ARG A 225 3.47 10.74 -14.64
CA ARG A 225 3.83 12.12 -15.01
C ARG A 225 3.35 13.14 -13.97
N THR A 226 2.11 13.00 -13.51
CA THR A 226 1.56 13.86 -12.45
C THR A 226 2.36 13.72 -11.16
N ILE A 227 2.70 12.49 -10.76
CA ILE A 227 3.55 12.22 -9.59
C ILE A 227 4.93 12.85 -9.75
N ILE A 228 5.56 12.76 -10.93
CA ILE A 228 6.86 13.36 -11.22
C ILE A 228 6.82 14.87 -10.99
N GLN A 229 5.81 15.55 -11.51
CA GLN A 229 5.65 17.00 -11.37
C GLN A 229 5.45 17.37 -9.89
N GLU A 230 4.53 16.69 -9.20
CA GLU A 230 4.22 16.96 -7.80
C GLU A 230 5.43 16.71 -6.88
N ALA A 231 6.11 15.58 -7.04
CA ALA A 231 7.27 15.22 -6.24
C ALA A 231 8.46 16.15 -6.49
N THR A 232 8.67 16.57 -7.75
CA THR A 232 9.70 17.55 -8.12
C THR A 232 9.44 18.88 -7.43
N GLU A 233 8.22 19.40 -7.50
CA GLU A 233 7.86 20.68 -6.89
C GLU A 233 7.98 20.61 -5.36
N LYS A 234 7.51 19.52 -4.74
CA LYS A 234 7.66 19.29 -3.30
C LYS A 234 9.13 19.31 -2.87
N LEU A 235 10.02 18.66 -3.62
CA LEU A 235 11.45 18.64 -3.32
C LEU A 235 12.14 19.96 -3.62
N ARG A 236 11.68 20.72 -4.63
CA ARG A 236 12.19 22.05 -4.94
C ARG A 236 12.14 22.98 -3.73
N TYR A 237 11.07 22.90 -2.95
CA TYR A 237 10.86 23.72 -1.75
C TYR A 237 11.20 23.01 -0.43
N SER A 238 11.94 21.90 -0.49
CA SER A 238 12.37 21.18 0.71
C SER A 238 13.32 22.01 1.59
N ASN A 239 13.11 21.92 2.90
CA ASN A 239 13.95 22.49 3.97
C ASN A 239 14.93 21.47 4.58
N TYR A 240 15.15 20.33 3.93
CA TYR A 240 16.13 19.33 4.35
C TYR A 240 17.55 19.75 3.95
N TYR A 241 18.52 19.56 4.86
CA TYR A 241 19.94 19.82 4.60
C TYR A 241 20.80 18.71 5.21
N ARG A 242 21.87 18.29 4.52
CA ARG A 242 22.76 17.24 5.07
C ARG A 242 23.60 17.70 6.26
N ASN A 243 23.83 19.01 6.42
CA ASN A 243 24.57 19.59 7.54
C ASN A 243 24.36 21.12 7.63
N GLU A 244 24.84 21.71 8.72
CA GLU A 244 24.71 23.15 9.01
C GLU A 244 25.41 24.05 7.99
N ARG A 245 26.56 23.62 7.43
CA ARG A 245 27.29 24.41 6.42
C ARG A 245 26.46 24.60 5.16
N VAL A 246 25.79 23.54 4.70
CA VAL A 246 24.91 23.62 3.53
C VAL A 246 23.66 24.45 3.85
N ARG A 247 23.09 24.30 5.06
CA ARG A 247 21.97 25.12 5.53
C ARG A 247 22.30 26.61 5.58
N ALA A 248 23.47 26.98 6.07
CA ALA A 248 23.92 28.37 6.14
C ALA A 248 24.02 29.01 4.74
N ARG A 249 24.43 28.22 3.74
CA ARG A 249 24.56 28.69 2.35
C ARG A 249 23.22 28.77 1.60
N TRP A 250 22.35 27.77 1.76
CA TRP A 250 21.17 27.56 0.90
C TRP A 250 19.83 27.61 1.66
N GLY A 251 19.83 28.08 2.92
CA GLY A 251 18.73 27.96 3.88
C GLY A 251 17.37 28.52 3.46
N ARG A 252 17.33 29.44 2.49
CA ARG A 252 16.08 30.01 1.95
C ARG A 252 15.95 29.87 0.44
N THR A 253 16.93 29.24 -0.21
CA THR A 253 16.97 29.09 -1.66
C THR A 253 16.21 27.83 -2.04
N PRO A 254 15.27 27.88 -3.00
CA PRO A 254 14.73 26.67 -3.63
C PRO A 254 15.84 25.82 -4.25
N ALA A 255 15.59 24.53 -4.45
CA ALA A 255 16.55 23.69 -5.17
C ALA A 255 16.71 24.18 -6.61
N HIS A 256 17.93 24.08 -7.14
CA HIS A 256 18.22 24.35 -8.55
C HIS A 256 18.21 23.08 -9.40
N VAL A 257 18.41 21.91 -8.79
CA VAL A 257 18.38 20.63 -9.50
C VAL A 257 17.66 19.60 -8.64
N VAL A 258 16.76 18.85 -9.25
CA VAL A 258 16.06 17.72 -8.61
C VAL A 258 16.15 16.49 -9.51
N TRP A 259 16.61 15.39 -8.94
CA TRP A 259 16.57 14.07 -9.57
C TRP A 259 15.59 13.15 -8.85
N LEU A 260 14.74 12.49 -9.62
CA LEU A 260 13.89 11.41 -9.12
C LEU A 260 14.32 10.09 -9.75
N PHE A 261 14.31 9.05 -8.92
CA PHE A 261 14.48 7.65 -9.32
C PHE A 261 13.20 6.91 -8.94
N ILE A 262 12.45 6.42 -9.93
CA ILE A 262 11.10 5.90 -9.74
C ILE A 262 11.10 4.38 -9.81
N ALA A 263 10.50 3.73 -8.82
CA ALA A 263 10.41 2.27 -8.64
C ALA A 263 9.00 1.83 -8.25
N TYR A 264 8.64 0.57 -8.54
CA TYR A 264 7.33 -0.01 -8.15
C TYR A 264 7.41 -0.78 -6.82
N ASP A 265 8.57 -1.34 -6.49
CA ASP A 265 8.78 -2.12 -5.27
C ASP A 265 10.20 -1.92 -4.71
N LEU A 266 10.48 -2.57 -3.58
CA LEU A 266 11.77 -2.48 -2.92
C LEU A 266 12.88 -3.18 -3.71
N GLU A 267 12.57 -4.24 -4.47
CA GLU A 267 13.54 -4.94 -5.31
C GLU A 267 14.05 -4.04 -6.44
N ASP A 268 13.17 -3.25 -7.06
CA ASP A 268 13.56 -2.24 -8.05
C ASP A 268 14.53 -1.22 -7.45
N ILE A 269 14.28 -0.78 -6.21
CA ILE A 269 15.18 0.14 -5.50
C ILE A 269 16.53 -0.54 -5.22
N GLN A 270 16.48 -1.78 -4.77
CA GLN A 270 17.62 -2.58 -4.32
C GLN A 270 18.59 -2.87 -5.47
N ASN A 271 18.05 -3.12 -6.67
CA ASN A 271 18.78 -3.43 -7.90
C ASN A 271 18.94 -2.22 -8.83
N ALA A 272 18.47 -1.05 -8.41
CA ALA A 272 18.44 0.16 -9.23
C ALA A 272 17.74 -0.02 -10.60
N ASN A 273 16.73 -0.90 -10.67
CA ASN A 273 15.91 -1.13 -11.85
C ASN A 273 14.79 -0.09 -11.93
N TRP A 274 15.16 1.15 -12.23
CA TRP A 274 14.20 2.25 -12.27
C TRP A 274 13.27 2.13 -13.48
N ILE A 275 11.98 2.37 -13.26
CA ILE A 275 10.97 2.49 -14.33
C ILE A 275 11.28 3.73 -15.17
N CYS A 276 11.61 4.82 -14.48
CA CYS A 276 12.14 6.01 -15.09
C CYS A 276 13.01 6.80 -14.11
N ARG A 277 13.82 7.67 -14.70
CA ARG A 277 14.61 8.67 -13.99
C ARG A 277 14.22 10.04 -14.50
N THR A 278 14.33 11.06 -13.65
CA THR A 278 14.04 12.43 -14.05
C THR A 278 15.15 13.38 -13.65
N CYS A 279 15.28 14.47 -14.40
CA CYS A 279 16.17 15.58 -14.10
C CYS A 279 15.41 16.88 -14.36
N TRP A 280 15.17 17.65 -13.30
CA TRP A 280 14.71 19.03 -13.40
C TRP A 280 15.86 19.96 -13.08
N ILE A 281 16.05 20.99 -13.89
CA ILE A 281 17.09 22.03 -13.71
C ILE A 281 16.39 23.39 -13.75
N ASP A 282 16.66 24.22 -12.74
CA ASP A 282 16.15 25.59 -12.71
C ASP A 282 16.73 26.37 -13.90
N PRO A 283 15.87 27.00 -14.75
CA PRO A 283 16.33 27.74 -15.92
C PRO A 283 17.30 28.90 -15.60
N SER A 284 17.28 29.41 -14.37
CA SER A 284 18.18 30.47 -13.91
C SER A 284 19.58 29.97 -13.53
N LEU A 285 19.80 28.65 -13.44
CA LEU A 285 21.09 28.08 -13.07
C LEU A 285 22.12 28.32 -14.20
N PRO A 286 23.32 28.87 -13.91
CA PRO A 286 24.38 29.03 -14.90
C PRO A 286 24.77 27.70 -15.55
N LYS A 287 25.02 27.70 -16.87
CA LYS A 287 25.27 26.47 -17.67
C LYS A 287 26.48 25.67 -17.18
N ASP A 288 27.51 26.31 -16.67
CA ASP A 288 28.69 25.68 -16.07
C ASP A 288 28.37 24.93 -14.76
N MET A 289 27.24 25.26 -14.15
CA MET A 289 26.70 24.59 -12.96
C MET A 289 25.61 23.58 -13.31
N HIS A 290 25.33 23.32 -14.59
CA HIS A 290 24.39 22.27 -14.99
C HIS A 290 25.01 20.89 -14.79
N PRO A 291 24.24 19.89 -14.34
CA PRO A 291 24.69 18.52 -14.43
C PRO A 291 24.76 18.05 -15.89
N LEU A 292 25.40 16.90 -16.12
CA LEU A 292 25.29 16.20 -17.40
C LEU A 292 23.82 15.92 -17.69
N SER A 293 23.40 16.13 -18.95
CA SER A 293 22.03 15.85 -19.37
C SER A 293 21.71 14.37 -19.13
N LEU A 294 20.45 14.12 -18.76
CA LEU A 294 19.95 12.77 -18.59
C LEU A 294 19.82 12.03 -19.94
N ASN A 295 19.83 12.77 -21.06
CA ASN A 295 19.45 12.27 -22.38
C ASN A 295 18.08 11.58 -22.33
N GLY A 296 17.11 12.24 -21.69
CA GLY A 296 15.75 11.74 -21.55
C GLY A 296 15.06 11.51 -22.90
N ASN A 297 14.18 10.51 -22.96
CA ASN A 297 13.34 10.20 -24.12
C ASN A 297 11.98 10.92 -24.08
N GLU A 298 11.67 11.67 -23.02
CA GLU A 298 10.49 12.51 -22.90
C GLU A 298 10.79 13.82 -22.14
N LYS A 299 10.04 14.89 -22.45
CA LYS A 299 10.05 16.16 -21.71
C LYS A 299 8.68 16.48 -21.12
N LEU A 300 8.65 16.82 -19.84
CA LEU A 300 7.47 17.28 -19.09
C LEU A 300 7.71 18.71 -18.59
N GLY A 301 7.40 19.70 -19.43
CA GLY A 301 7.84 21.08 -19.16
C GLY A 301 9.36 21.15 -19.11
N ASP A 302 9.91 21.64 -17.99
CA ASP A 302 11.36 21.73 -17.74
C ASP A 302 11.97 20.45 -17.12
N ILE A 303 11.20 19.37 -17.01
CA ILE A 303 11.67 18.08 -16.48
C ILE A 303 12.02 17.15 -17.64
N GLU A 304 13.29 16.74 -17.72
CA GLU A 304 13.71 15.63 -18.59
C GLU A 304 13.36 14.30 -17.94
N VAL A 305 12.73 13.40 -18.68
CA VAL A 305 12.35 12.07 -18.23
C VAL A 305 13.01 11.03 -19.13
N PHE A 306 13.66 10.05 -18.51
CA PHE A 306 14.18 8.86 -19.16
C PHE A 306 13.36 7.66 -18.72
N TRP A 307 12.46 7.18 -19.58
CA TRP A 307 11.77 5.92 -19.41
C TRP A 307 12.68 4.76 -19.76
N ASN A 308 12.71 3.75 -18.88
CA ASN A 308 13.47 2.54 -19.10
C ASN A 308 12.63 1.53 -19.89
N ASP A 309 12.84 1.45 -21.20
CA ASP A 309 12.14 0.52 -22.08
C ASP A 309 12.53 -0.96 -21.79
N GLU A 310 13.68 -1.18 -21.15
CA GLU A 310 14.18 -2.49 -20.75
C GLU A 310 13.74 -2.90 -19.33
N TYR A 311 12.95 -2.06 -18.64
CA TYR A 311 12.53 -2.28 -17.25
C TYR A 311 11.98 -3.69 -17.02
N LYS A 312 11.06 -4.13 -17.90
CA LYS A 312 10.41 -5.44 -17.77
C LYS A 312 11.40 -6.58 -17.99
N SER A 313 12.27 -6.47 -19.00
CA SER A 313 13.29 -7.49 -19.26
C SER A 313 14.26 -7.63 -18.08
N HIS A 314 14.64 -6.51 -17.46
CA HIS A 314 15.47 -6.54 -16.26
C HIS A 314 14.72 -7.10 -15.05
N LYS A 315 13.44 -6.75 -14.88
CA LYS A 315 12.59 -7.29 -13.80
C LYS A 315 12.49 -8.81 -13.92
N ASP A 316 12.16 -9.32 -15.11
CA ASP A 316 12.06 -10.76 -15.38
C ASP A 316 13.41 -11.46 -15.13
N PHE A 317 14.53 -10.83 -15.51
CA PHE A 317 15.88 -11.34 -15.20
C PHE A 317 16.12 -11.43 -13.70
N PHE A 318 15.86 -10.36 -12.93
CA PHE A 318 16.05 -10.37 -11.49
C PHE A 318 15.17 -11.41 -10.81
N GLU A 319 13.88 -11.46 -11.14
CA GLU A 319 12.91 -12.43 -10.58
C GLU A 319 13.36 -13.88 -10.79
N SER A 320 14.02 -14.18 -11.92
CA SER A 320 14.53 -15.54 -12.19
C SER A 320 15.84 -15.90 -11.47
N HIS A 321 16.53 -14.94 -10.85
CA HIS A 321 17.80 -15.15 -10.15
C HIS A 321 17.73 -14.86 -8.64
N PHE A 322 16.60 -14.33 -8.15
CA PHE A 322 16.34 -14.18 -6.73
C PHE A 322 16.13 -15.53 -6.06
N GLY A 323 16.77 -15.72 -4.90
CA GLY A 323 16.49 -16.85 -4.01
C GLY A 323 15.64 -16.42 -2.83
N THR A 324 15.02 -17.39 -2.18
CA THR A 324 14.46 -17.21 -0.83
C THR A 324 15.58 -17.03 0.19
N LYS A 325 15.24 -16.49 1.37
CA LYS A 325 16.17 -16.35 2.48
C LYS A 325 16.80 -17.70 2.84
N GLU A 326 15.99 -18.75 2.87
CA GLU A 326 16.40 -20.12 3.17
C GLU A 326 17.43 -20.62 2.15
N GLU A 327 17.14 -20.53 0.86
CA GLU A 327 18.03 -20.98 -0.22
C GLU A 327 19.39 -20.25 -0.17
N VAL A 328 19.37 -18.94 0.05
CA VAL A 328 20.58 -18.11 0.13
C VAL A 328 21.43 -18.49 1.34
N LEU A 329 20.82 -18.60 2.53
CA LEU A 329 21.56 -18.96 3.75
C LEU A 329 22.08 -20.40 3.71
N GLU A 330 21.32 -21.33 3.15
CA GLU A 330 21.77 -22.72 2.95
C GLU A 330 22.94 -22.83 1.98
N ALA A 331 23.00 -21.98 0.95
CA ALA A 331 24.12 -21.92 0.01
C ALA A 331 25.37 -21.26 0.62
N ILE A 332 25.21 -20.16 1.39
CA ILE A 332 26.33 -19.41 1.98
C ILE A 332 27.06 -20.21 3.06
N ARG A 333 26.33 -20.81 4.01
CA ARG A 333 26.89 -21.44 5.22
C ARG A 333 28.00 -22.47 4.95
N PRO A 334 27.84 -23.46 4.04
CA PRO A 334 28.89 -24.44 3.79
C PRO A 334 30.15 -23.79 3.21
N ILE A 335 30.00 -22.85 2.26
CA ILE A 335 31.11 -22.12 1.65
C ILE A 335 31.86 -21.32 2.71
N LEU A 336 31.12 -20.57 3.54
CA LEU A 336 31.69 -19.74 4.60
C LEU A 336 32.48 -20.55 5.63
N ASN A 337 31.92 -21.65 6.12
CA ASN A 337 32.58 -22.50 7.10
C ASN A 337 33.90 -23.07 6.57
N GLU A 338 33.91 -23.51 5.31
CA GLU A 338 35.09 -24.08 4.69
C GLU A 338 36.16 -23.02 4.37
N MET A 339 35.76 -21.88 3.80
CA MET A 339 36.68 -20.78 3.52
C MET A 339 37.32 -20.24 4.80
N ILE A 340 36.58 -20.08 5.90
CA ILE A 340 37.14 -19.66 7.19
C ILE A 340 38.16 -20.67 7.70
N LYS A 341 37.90 -21.97 7.55
CA LYS A 341 38.84 -23.03 7.97
C LYS A 341 40.15 -22.92 7.18
N LEU A 342 40.07 -22.78 5.85
CA LEU A 342 41.24 -22.62 4.97
C LEU A 342 42.01 -21.33 5.27
N ALA A 343 41.30 -20.23 5.52
CA ALA A 343 41.92 -18.95 5.89
C ALA A 343 42.71 -19.06 7.20
N ARG A 344 42.13 -19.69 8.24
CA ARG A 344 42.82 -19.90 9.53
C ARG A 344 44.07 -20.77 9.37
N GLU A 345 44.00 -21.78 8.50
CA GLU A 345 45.16 -22.61 8.20
C GLU A 345 46.26 -21.82 7.46
N ALA A 346 45.89 -21.02 6.46
CA ALA A 346 46.81 -20.10 5.77
C ALA A 346 47.47 -19.10 6.72
N ILE A 347 46.69 -18.49 7.62
CA ILE A 347 47.20 -17.57 8.66
C ILE A 347 48.21 -18.30 9.56
N ASN A 348 47.90 -19.51 9.99
CA ASN A 348 48.83 -20.29 10.82
C ASN A 348 50.15 -20.57 10.10
N TYR A 349 50.13 -20.98 8.82
CA TYR A 349 51.37 -21.15 8.05
C TYR A 349 52.14 -19.84 7.90
N PHE A 350 51.44 -18.74 7.62
CA PHE A 350 52.09 -17.42 7.50
C PHE A 350 52.75 -16.97 8.80
N GLU A 351 52.12 -17.21 9.95
CA GLU A 351 52.71 -16.92 11.26
C GLU A 351 53.90 -17.83 11.59
N LYS A 352 53.86 -19.11 11.23
CA LYS A 352 55.03 -20.02 11.35
C LYS A 352 56.20 -19.52 10.50
N TYR A 353 55.92 -19.10 9.26
CA TYR A 353 56.92 -18.51 8.37
C TYR A 353 57.52 -17.24 8.98
N ARG A 354 56.68 -16.35 9.53
CA ARG A 354 57.14 -15.14 10.23
C ARG A 354 58.00 -15.41 11.47
N ARG A 355 57.78 -16.54 12.14
CA ARG A 355 58.60 -17.01 13.28
C ARG A 355 59.82 -17.81 12.84
N GLU A 356 60.08 -17.89 11.53
CA GLU A 356 61.19 -18.65 10.93
C GLU A 356 61.12 -20.17 11.22
N GLU A 357 59.92 -20.68 11.55
CA GLU A 357 59.69 -22.12 11.81
C GLU A 357 59.54 -22.93 10.51
N ILE A 358 59.14 -22.28 9.42
CA ILE A 358 59.09 -22.84 8.06
C ILE A 358 59.73 -21.87 7.08
N SER A 359 60.24 -22.39 5.97
CA SER A 359 60.78 -21.58 4.89
C SER A 359 59.69 -20.89 4.05
N GLU A 360 60.08 -19.89 3.26
CA GLU A 360 59.17 -19.26 2.30
C GLU A 360 58.68 -20.24 1.23
N ASP A 361 59.55 -21.12 0.74
CA ASP A 361 59.19 -22.13 -0.26
C ASP A 361 58.17 -23.13 0.31
N GLU A 362 58.31 -23.51 1.58
CA GLU A 362 57.32 -24.34 2.28
C GLU A 362 55.98 -23.62 2.45
N LEU A 363 55.98 -22.33 2.80
CA LEU A 363 54.75 -21.52 2.85
C LEU A 363 54.08 -21.48 1.48
N ILE A 364 54.83 -21.15 0.42
CA ILE A 364 54.31 -21.08 -0.95
C ILE A 364 53.69 -22.40 -1.35
N LEU A 365 54.38 -23.52 -1.09
CA LEU A 365 53.89 -24.86 -1.40
C LEU A 365 52.57 -25.15 -0.67
N LYS A 366 52.48 -24.86 0.65
CA LYS A 366 51.26 -25.05 1.43
C LYS A 366 50.09 -24.18 0.94
N MET A 367 50.36 -22.94 0.58
CA MET A 367 49.34 -22.04 0.02
C MET A 367 48.85 -22.55 -1.34
N GLN A 368 49.74 -23.03 -2.20
CA GLN A 368 49.41 -23.57 -3.52
C GLN A 368 48.67 -24.91 -3.46
N GLU A 369 48.91 -25.73 -2.44
CA GLU A 369 48.12 -26.96 -2.21
C GLU A 369 46.64 -26.65 -1.89
N MET A 370 46.38 -25.56 -1.17
CA MET A 370 45.04 -25.16 -0.75
C MET A 370 44.31 -24.26 -1.78
N GLU A 371 45.05 -23.48 -2.56
CA GLU A 371 44.51 -22.47 -3.48
C GLU A 371 43.43 -23.01 -4.43
N PRO A 372 43.56 -24.19 -5.07
CA PRO A 372 42.53 -24.69 -5.99
C PRO A 372 41.15 -24.82 -5.33
N ARG A 373 41.11 -25.27 -4.06
CA ARG A 373 39.85 -25.41 -3.32
C ARG A 373 39.28 -24.05 -2.94
N VAL A 374 40.12 -23.08 -2.58
CA VAL A 374 39.69 -21.71 -2.27
C VAL A 374 39.11 -21.04 -3.51
N THR A 375 39.77 -21.19 -4.66
CA THR A 375 39.27 -20.66 -5.94
C THR A 375 37.97 -21.32 -6.35
N GLU A 376 37.83 -22.64 -6.17
CA GLU A 376 36.56 -23.34 -6.41
C GLU A 376 35.43 -22.76 -5.55
N LEU A 377 35.65 -22.60 -4.24
CA LEU A 377 34.65 -22.05 -3.31
C LEU A 377 34.30 -20.59 -3.64
N TYR A 378 35.28 -19.76 -4.01
CA TYR A 378 35.06 -18.39 -4.45
C TYR A 378 34.23 -18.32 -5.74
N LEU A 379 34.47 -19.22 -6.69
CA LEU A 379 33.63 -19.29 -7.90
C LEU A 379 32.22 -19.81 -7.58
N GLN A 380 32.09 -20.76 -6.66
CA GLN A 380 30.79 -21.24 -6.17
C GLN A 380 29.99 -20.13 -5.49
N SER A 381 30.65 -19.21 -4.76
CA SER A 381 29.95 -18.10 -4.10
C SER A 381 29.32 -17.13 -5.10
N GLY A 382 29.84 -17.05 -6.33
CA GLY A 382 29.25 -16.28 -7.43
C GLY A 382 27.98 -16.90 -8.02
N ASN A 383 27.67 -18.17 -7.71
CA ASN A 383 26.44 -18.85 -8.12
C ASN A 383 25.35 -18.82 -7.05
N ILE A 384 25.58 -18.15 -5.92
CA ILE A 384 24.57 -17.96 -4.88
C ILE A 384 23.45 -17.09 -5.46
N PRO A 385 22.16 -17.46 -5.29
CA PRO A 385 21.04 -16.64 -5.74
C PRO A 385 21.07 -15.23 -5.14
N MET A 386 20.44 -14.27 -5.81
CA MET A 386 20.38 -12.90 -5.27
C MET A 386 19.59 -12.89 -3.94
N PRO A 387 20.13 -12.23 -2.90
CA PRO A 387 19.52 -12.25 -1.57
C PRO A 387 18.30 -11.33 -1.47
N PRO A 388 17.22 -11.74 -0.77
CA PRO A 388 16.17 -10.81 -0.38
C PRO A 388 16.71 -9.72 0.58
N GLU A 389 15.97 -8.62 0.70
CA GLU A 389 16.38 -7.44 1.48
C GLU A 389 16.74 -7.75 2.94
N ASP A 390 16.10 -8.75 3.54
CA ASP A 390 16.30 -9.10 4.95
C ASP A 390 17.62 -9.85 5.23
N CYS A 391 18.31 -10.38 4.21
CA CYS A 391 19.62 -11.01 4.36
C CYS A 391 20.72 -10.45 3.43
N LYS A 392 20.41 -9.41 2.65
CA LYS A 392 21.35 -8.75 1.73
C LYS A 392 22.64 -8.31 2.40
N ASP A 393 22.56 -7.66 3.56
CA ASP A 393 23.75 -7.14 4.26
C ASP A 393 24.69 -8.27 4.71
N TYR A 394 24.14 -9.43 5.07
CA TYR A 394 24.91 -10.62 5.46
C TYR A 394 25.53 -11.32 4.27
N ASP A 395 24.78 -11.51 3.18
CA ASP A 395 25.35 -12.02 1.92
C ASP A 395 26.51 -11.14 1.47
N GLN A 396 26.33 -9.82 1.43
CA GLN A 396 27.40 -8.89 1.06
C GLN A 396 28.62 -9.00 1.99
N ALA A 397 28.42 -9.17 3.30
CA ALA A 397 29.52 -9.39 4.24
C ALA A 397 30.24 -10.72 3.98
N CYS A 398 29.51 -11.77 3.59
CA CYS A 398 30.08 -13.06 3.21
C CYS A 398 30.85 -12.98 1.88
N GLN A 399 30.31 -12.34 0.85
CA GLN A 399 31.01 -12.13 -0.42
C GLN A 399 32.31 -11.35 -0.22
N ASN A 400 32.31 -10.34 0.68
CA ASN A 400 33.52 -9.61 1.04
C ASN A 400 34.57 -10.52 1.68
N ILE A 401 34.20 -11.36 2.66
CA ILE A 401 35.19 -12.25 3.28
C ILE A 401 35.69 -13.30 2.30
N PHE A 402 34.86 -13.79 1.37
CA PHE A 402 35.29 -14.72 0.33
C PHE A 402 36.38 -14.10 -0.55
N ALA A 403 36.21 -12.84 -0.95
CA ALA A 403 37.22 -12.10 -1.70
C ALA A 403 38.49 -11.87 -0.86
N THR A 404 38.36 -11.46 0.40
CA THR A 404 39.49 -11.29 1.33
C THR A 404 40.28 -12.59 1.47
N ILE A 405 39.61 -13.73 1.63
CA ILE A 405 40.26 -15.04 1.77
C ILE A 405 40.93 -15.42 0.45
N HIS A 406 40.25 -15.30 -0.69
CA HIS A 406 40.84 -15.60 -2.00
C HIS A 406 42.12 -14.78 -2.26
N ASP A 407 42.13 -13.50 -1.87
CA ASP A 407 43.30 -12.63 -1.94
C ASP A 407 44.51 -13.16 -1.16
N MET A 408 44.30 -13.80 0.01
CA MET A 408 45.40 -14.41 0.78
C MET A 408 46.18 -15.45 -0.03
N PHE A 409 45.49 -16.24 -0.85
CA PHE A 409 46.10 -17.28 -1.68
C PHE A 409 46.66 -16.72 -2.98
N LEU A 410 46.01 -15.69 -3.53
CA LEU A 410 46.46 -15.02 -4.75
C LEU A 410 47.91 -14.53 -4.65
N TYR A 411 48.33 -14.01 -3.49
CA TYR A 411 49.69 -13.48 -3.31
C TYR A 411 50.77 -14.55 -3.44
N PHE A 412 50.49 -15.78 -3.00
CA PHE A 412 51.45 -16.90 -3.02
C PHE A 412 51.21 -17.89 -4.18
N SER A 413 50.19 -17.63 -5.01
CA SER A 413 50.00 -18.32 -6.29
C SER A 413 51.21 -18.12 -7.21
N LYS A 414 51.37 -18.99 -8.22
CA LYS A 414 52.43 -18.85 -9.22
C LYS A 414 52.44 -17.45 -9.85
N ARG A 415 51.26 -16.95 -10.24
CA ARG A 415 51.08 -15.62 -10.82
C ARG A 415 51.38 -14.50 -9.80
N GLY A 416 51.03 -14.71 -8.53
CA GLY A 416 51.31 -13.76 -7.46
C GLY A 416 52.79 -13.60 -7.20
N SER A 417 53.52 -14.71 -7.12
CA SER A 417 54.99 -14.72 -6.94
C SER A 417 55.74 -14.06 -8.08
N GLU A 418 55.23 -14.13 -9.32
CA GLU A 418 55.78 -13.41 -10.48
C GLU A 418 55.47 -11.91 -10.46
N ARG A 419 54.31 -11.52 -9.91
CA ARG A 419 53.81 -10.14 -9.92
C ARG A 419 54.35 -9.30 -8.76
N TRP A 420 54.47 -9.87 -7.57
CA TRP A 420 54.82 -9.14 -6.36
C TRP A 420 56.12 -9.65 -5.74
N PRO A 421 57.06 -8.74 -5.44
CA PRO A 421 58.22 -9.08 -4.63
C PRO A 421 57.80 -9.61 -3.26
N LYS A 422 58.67 -10.43 -2.66
CA LYS A 422 58.46 -11.04 -1.33
C LYS A 422 57.95 -10.06 -0.27
N GLN A 423 58.65 -8.93 -0.07
CA GLN A 423 58.26 -7.93 0.93
C GLN A 423 56.84 -7.40 0.72
N ASN A 424 56.41 -7.26 -0.53
CA ASN A 424 55.06 -6.82 -0.85
C ASN A 424 54.05 -7.92 -0.56
N ARG A 425 54.35 -9.20 -0.85
CA ARG A 425 53.48 -10.33 -0.51
C ARG A 425 53.27 -10.44 1.00
N ASP A 426 54.34 -10.30 1.78
CA ASP A 426 54.27 -10.33 3.24
C ASP A 426 53.43 -9.18 3.80
N TRP A 427 53.62 -7.97 3.27
CA TRP A 427 52.81 -6.80 3.66
C TRP A 427 51.34 -6.97 3.28
N LEU A 428 51.06 -7.42 2.05
CA LEU A 428 49.70 -7.67 1.57
C LEU A 428 49.01 -8.72 2.42
N MET A 429 49.68 -9.83 2.72
CA MET A 429 49.14 -10.88 3.60
C MET A 429 48.82 -10.31 4.99
N GLN A 430 49.72 -9.54 5.60
CA GLN A 430 49.46 -8.92 6.91
C GLN A 430 48.26 -7.95 6.90
N ASP A 431 48.10 -7.16 5.84
CA ASP A 431 46.94 -6.27 5.71
C ASP A 431 45.64 -7.07 5.53
N THR A 432 45.66 -8.09 4.68
CA THR A 432 44.52 -8.97 4.41
C THR A 432 44.12 -9.78 5.64
N ILE A 433 45.05 -10.18 6.51
CA ILE A 433 44.74 -10.81 7.80
C ILE A 433 43.94 -9.85 8.70
N LYS A 434 44.30 -8.57 8.75
CA LYS A 434 43.53 -7.57 9.52
C LYS A 434 42.12 -7.42 8.94
N ARG A 435 42.01 -7.34 7.61
CA ARG A 435 40.71 -7.28 6.92
C ARG A 435 39.85 -8.50 7.24
N PHE A 436 40.42 -9.71 7.21
CA PHE A 436 39.73 -10.95 7.55
C PHE A 436 39.10 -10.92 8.95
N TYR A 437 39.81 -10.42 9.96
CA TYR A 437 39.24 -10.30 11.30
C TYR A 437 38.13 -9.24 11.39
N ASN A 438 38.27 -8.12 10.68
CA ASN A 438 37.21 -7.11 10.58
C ASN A 438 35.97 -7.66 9.85
N ASP A 439 36.16 -8.42 8.77
CA ASP A 439 35.10 -9.08 8.02
C ASP A 439 34.38 -10.13 8.88
N MET A 440 35.11 -10.90 9.69
CA MET A 440 34.53 -11.84 10.67
C MET A 440 33.69 -11.15 11.74
N GLU A 441 34.08 -9.97 12.21
CA GLU A 441 33.26 -9.16 13.11
C GLU A 441 31.99 -8.64 12.42
N ARG A 442 32.13 -8.17 11.18
CA ARG A 442 31.01 -7.71 10.36
C ARG A 442 30.00 -8.84 10.11
N ILE A 443 30.45 -10.03 9.76
CA ILE A 443 29.57 -11.19 9.53
C ILE A 443 28.81 -11.55 10.81
N ARG A 444 29.49 -11.61 11.97
CA ARG A 444 28.82 -11.90 13.25
C ARG A 444 27.76 -10.86 13.61
N PHE A 445 28.04 -9.58 13.33
CA PHE A 445 27.06 -8.52 13.52
C PHE A 445 25.86 -8.68 12.60
N GLU A 446 26.07 -8.91 11.30
CA GLU A 446 24.97 -9.05 10.34
C GLU A 446 24.17 -10.35 10.56
N GLU A 447 24.82 -11.44 10.94
CA GLU A 447 24.15 -12.69 11.33
C GLU A 447 23.19 -12.48 12.51
N SER A 448 23.58 -11.65 13.49
CA SER A 448 22.73 -11.33 14.65
C SER A 448 21.49 -10.49 14.31
N ARG A 449 21.41 -9.89 13.11
CA ARG A 449 20.25 -9.12 12.61
C ARG A 449 19.26 -9.97 11.82
N ILE A 450 19.65 -11.19 11.45
CA ILE A 450 18.87 -12.11 10.61
C ILE A 450 18.05 -13.10 11.45
N HIS A 451 18.53 -13.40 12.66
CA HIS A 451 17.86 -14.18 13.70
C HIS A 451 17.06 -13.28 14.64
#